data_AF-A0A9P9BHS0-F1
#
_entry.id   AF-A0A9P9BHS0-F1
#
_cell.length_a   1.000
_cell.length_b   1.000
_cell.length_c   1.000
_cell.angle_alpha   90.00
_cell.angle_beta   90.00
_cell.angle_gamma   90.00
#
_symmetry.space_group_name_H-M   'P 1'
#
loop_
_entity.id
_entity.type
_entity.pdbx_description
1 polymer ?
#
loop_
_entity_poly.entity_id
_entity_poly.type
_entity_poly.pdbx_seq_one_letter_code
_entity_poly.pdbx_strand_id
1 'polypeptide(L)'
;MKLATITALVASLGLASAAPGLAPAKAVGVLHMLSKKWNYDVCNNNCALSGVAMPDVNTFQLPLENNYSQQCPPISISLPDRSTVTSQVCLDFVGTNLYFNFSSFPGYTTKAASVAWGLKGNVDDPSSWSSGPPSTNLPCTQGASGFVCVLPFASILGLTGSVATTDLLAGMCPNGAREALDLFLSFSGSAQATGSSTTVDFNSLPPCTTRDASGTCTASSTTQNYFEMSYRCSSCEAAPCASSSSSSTSTSTTSSTSTSVSTTTSTSTSSTASSSPSPKPCGFGTAFGYQNPYGNCKKSYTLNTQSGQGCNRWGWYETPSSQDLRSGIGGPLYVGAGGNDISKAIDVGTWSAKLNSQGRVVVTYALDAGYSLSEAHVDVECLPIDKCAPGQYTYNSGAIANLRTWTTSPIPYPPSCSGNNKVALIVHAAVNKLTSANTCPAPKCT
;
A
#
# COMPACT_ATOMS: atom_id res chain seq x y z
N MET A 1 67.69 23.52 -43.62
CA MET A 1 66.76 23.59 -44.76
C MET A 1 65.35 23.81 -44.23
N LYS A 2 64.75 24.91 -44.67
CA LYS A 2 63.36 25.43 -44.55
C LYS A 2 62.39 24.83 -43.51
N LEU A 3 62.03 25.72 -42.58
CA LEU A 3 60.79 25.84 -41.81
C LEU A 3 59.55 25.83 -42.73
N ALA A 4 58.46 25.18 -42.32
CA ALA A 4 57.13 25.38 -42.90
C ALA A 4 56.08 25.50 -41.78
N THR A 5 55.72 26.75 -41.53
CA THR A 5 54.57 27.22 -40.74
C THR A 5 53.28 26.89 -41.47
N ILE A 6 52.27 26.35 -40.78
CA ILE A 6 50.88 26.35 -41.26
C ILE A 6 50.04 27.17 -40.28
N THR A 7 49.69 28.36 -40.74
CA THR A 7 48.65 29.22 -40.17
C THR A 7 47.41 29.03 -41.02
N ALA A 8 46.27 28.68 -40.42
CA ALA A 8 44.96 28.80 -41.06
C ALA A 8 44.03 29.59 -40.12
N LEU A 9 43.88 30.86 -40.46
CA LEU A 9 42.75 31.73 -40.10
C LEU A 9 41.53 31.25 -40.92
N VAL A 10 40.29 31.45 -40.43
CA VAL A 10 39.17 32.08 -41.18
C VAL A 10 37.85 32.04 -40.39
N ALA A 11 37.26 33.24 -40.33
CA ALA A 11 35.85 33.66 -40.26
C ALA A 11 34.96 33.32 -39.04
N SER A 12 34.77 34.38 -38.26
CA SER A 12 33.51 34.78 -37.63
C SER A 12 32.34 34.93 -38.62
N LEU A 13 31.17 34.42 -38.24
CA LEU A 13 29.85 34.85 -38.73
C LEU A 13 28.95 35.08 -37.51
N GLY A 14 28.65 36.35 -37.23
CA GLY A 14 27.55 36.72 -36.36
C GLY A 14 26.26 36.83 -37.15
N LEU A 15 25.14 36.45 -36.54
CA LEU A 15 23.79 36.89 -36.91
C LEU A 15 22.95 36.92 -35.64
N ALA A 16 22.57 38.14 -35.25
CA ALA A 16 21.49 38.40 -34.32
C ALA A 16 20.14 38.09 -34.99
N SER A 17 19.14 37.66 -34.22
CA SER A 17 17.87 38.38 -34.05
C SER A 17 16.73 37.49 -33.56
N ALA A 18 15.80 38.17 -32.88
CA ALA A 18 14.39 37.85 -32.69
C ALA A 18 14.04 36.79 -31.64
N ALA A 19 13.79 37.29 -30.43
CA ALA A 19 12.75 36.73 -29.57
C ALA A 19 11.37 36.91 -30.23
N PRO A 20 10.50 35.90 -30.16
CA PRO A 20 9.07 36.11 -30.01
C PRO A 20 8.70 35.91 -28.54
N GLY A 21 7.93 36.86 -28.00
CA GLY A 21 7.37 36.78 -26.66
C GLY A 21 6.60 35.48 -26.47
N LEU A 22 7.03 34.70 -25.47
CA LEU A 22 6.21 33.66 -24.88
C LEU A 22 5.31 34.31 -23.85
N ALA A 23 4.01 34.20 -24.11
CA ALA A 23 2.94 34.56 -23.19
C ALA A 23 3.21 33.98 -21.78
N PRO A 24 2.74 34.64 -20.71
CA PRO A 24 2.80 34.05 -19.38
C PRO A 24 2.12 32.68 -19.43
N ALA A 25 2.87 31.63 -19.05
CA ALA A 25 2.31 30.31 -18.83
C ALA A 25 1.18 30.47 -17.80
N LYS A 26 -0.05 30.42 -18.31
CA LYS A 26 -1.27 30.39 -17.52
C LYS A 26 -1.12 29.24 -16.55
N ALA A 27 -1.18 29.52 -15.26
CA ALA A 27 -1.24 28.51 -14.21
C ALA A 27 -2.43 27.58 -14.51
N VAL A 28 -2.15 26.47 -15.18
CA VAL A 28 -3.10 25.37 -15.32
C VAL A 28 -3.06 24.71 -13.96
N GLY A 29 -4.11 24.95 -13.17
CA GLY A 29 -4.38 24.15 -11.98
C GLY A 29 -4.52 22.70 -12.41
N VAL A 30 -3.41 21.96 -12.36
CA VAL A 30 -3.43 20.52 -12.54
C VAL A 30 -3.98 19.96 -11.24
N LEU A 31 -5.30 19.83 -11.18
CA LEU A 31 -5.95 18.87 -10.31
C LEU A 31 -5.45 17.49 -10.75
N HIS A 32 -4.31 17.06 -10.20
CA HIS A 32 -3.87 15.68 -10.27
C HIS A 32 -4.94 14.85 -9.56
N MET A 33 -5.87 14.30 -10.33
CA MET A 33 -6.81 13.29 -9.84
C MET A 33 -6.00 12.02 -9.55
N LEU A 34 -5.51 11.93 -8.30
CA LEU A 34 -4.92 10.74 -7.74
C LEU A 34 -6.03 9.68 -7.63
N SER A 35 -5.78 8.50 -8.18
CA SER A 35 -6.71 7.39 -8.15
C SER A 35 -6.87 6.85 -6.73
N LYS A 36 -8.07 6.98 -6.17
CA LYS A 36 -8.52 6.38 -4.90
C LYS A 36 -8.29 4.87 -4.90
N LYS A 37 -7.69 4.30 -3.84
CA LYS A 37 -7.75 2.84 -3.58
C LYS A 37 -8.69 2.54 -2.41
N TRP A 38 -9.39 1.43 -2.56
CA TRP A 38 -10.54 1.01 -1.77
C TRP A 38 -10.22 0.17 -0.53
N ASN A 39 -8.96 -0.23 -0.33
CA ASN A 39 -8.60 -1.23 0.67
C ASN A 39 -7.69 -0.68 1.75
N TYR A 40 -8.23 0.25 2.55
CA TYR A 40 -7.69 0.48 3.88
C TYR A 40 -8.35 -0.53 4.82
N ASP A 41 -7.52 -1.40 5.42
CA ASP A 41 -7.93 -2.52 6.25
C ASP A 41 -8.86 -2.12 7.41
N VAL A 42 -8.72 -0.90 7.92
CA VAL A 42 -9.55 -0.34 8.98
C VAL A 42 -11.01 -0.17 8.56
N CYS A 43 -11.28 0.31 7.34
CA CYS A 43 -12.66 0.58 6.90
C CYS A 43 -13.40 -0.70 6.52
N ASN A 44 -12.72 -1.64 5.87
CA ASN A 44 -13.37 -2.83 5.31
C ASN A 44 -13.96 -3.77 6.38
N ASN A 45 -13.44 -3.70 7.60
CA ASN A 45 -13.81 -4.60 8.69
C ASN A 45 -14.74 -3.97 9.73
N ASN A 46 -15.16 -2.71 9.56
CA ASN A 46 -16.01 -2.01 10.52
C ASN A 46 -17.02 -1.08 9.84
N CYS A 47 -18.25 -1.57 9.69
CA CYS A 47 -19.35 -0.79 9.10
C CYS A 47 -19.69 0.49 9.87
N ALA A 48 -19.31 0.61 11.15
CA ALA A 48 -19.50 1.82 11.94
C ALA A 48 -18.59 2.97 11.48
N LEU A 49 -17.58 2.67 10.67
CA LEU A 49 -16.70 3.67 10.08
C LEU A 49 -17.19 4.17 8.72
N SER A 50 -18.34 3.70 8.22
CA SER A 50 -18.90 4.18 6.95
C SER A 50 -19.04 5.71 6.95
N GLY A 51 -18.47 6.37 5.95
CA GLY A 51 -18.44 7.83 5.81
C GLY A 51 -17.37 8.55 6.63
N VAL A 52 -16.72 7.89 7.59
CA VAL A 52 -15.63 8.48 8.39
C VAL A 52 -14.41 8.72 7.50
N ALA A 53 -13.80 9.90 7.60
CA ALA A 53 -12.58 10.23 6.87
C ALA A 53 -11.38 9.47 7.45
N MET A 54 -10.52 8.96 6.58
CA MET A 54 -9.33 8.18 6.92
C MET A 54 -8.13 8.56 6.05
N PRO A 55 -6.89 8.39 6.52
CA PRO A 55 -5.69 8.63 5.71
C PRO A 55 -5.67 7.78 4.43
N ASP A 56 -5.38 8.39 3.28
CA ASP A 56 -5.32 7.69 1.99
C ASP A 56 -3.87 7.34 1.63
N VAL A 57 -3.60 6.03 1.52
CA VAL A 57 -2.28 5.42 1.29
C VAL A 57 -1.54 5.89 0.04
N ASN A 58 -2.22 6.45 -0.96
CA ASN A 58 -1.59 6.87 -2.23
C ASN A 58 -1.45 8.40 -2.36
N THR A 59 -1.68 9.15 -1.29
CA THR A 59 -1.78 10.61 -1.35
C THR A 59 -0.63 11.34 -0.69
N PHE A 60 0.46 10.62 -0.41
CA PHE A 60 1.70 11.19 0.09
C PHE A 60 2.26 12.22 -0.90
N GLN A 61 2.39 13.45 -0.42
CA GLN A 61 2.91 14.61 -1.13
C GLN A 61 4.04 15.24 -0.32
N LEU A 62 5.03 15.77 -1.03
CA LEU A 62 6.17 16.46 -0.45
C LEU A 62 5.98 17.99 -0.60
N PRO A 63 5.51 18.72 0.42
CA PRO A 63 5.21 20.16 0.30
C PRO A 63 6.42 20.99 -0.10
N LEU A 64 7.60 20.66 0.42
CA LEU A 64 8.87 21.31 0.07
C LEU A 64 9.30 21.08 -1.39
N GLU A 65 8.65 20.17 -2.09
CA GLU A 65 8.93 19.83 -3.49
C GLU A 65 7.76 20.16 -4.42
N ASN A 66 7.04 21.25 -4.13
CA ASN A 66 5.83 21.64 -4.87
C ASN A 66 4.73 20.57 -4.84
N ASN A 67 4.53 19.93 -3.67
CA ASN A 67 3.57 18.84 -3.46
C ASN A 67 3.77 17.63 -4.40
N TYR A 68 5.03 17.34 -4.76
CA TYR A 68 5.37 16.18 -5.57
C TYR A 68 4.90 14.89 -4.89
N SER A 69 4.18 14.04 -5.65
CA SER A 69 3.68 12.78 -5.12
C SER A 69 4.81 11.75 -5.03
N GLN A 70 5.17 11.36 -3.82
CA GLN A 70 6.24 10.39 -3.58
C GLN A 70 5.96 9.59 -2.31
N GLN A 71 5.62 8.30 -2.48
CA GLN A 71 5.41 7.38 -1.37
C GLN A 71 6.72 6.76 -0.83
N CYS A 72 7.77 6.72 -1.66
CA CYS A 72 9.05 6.09 -1.32
C CYS A 72 10.20 7.09 -1.40
N PRO A 73 10.35 8.03 -0.46
CA PRO A 73 11.47 8.97 -0.43
C PRO A 73 12.83 8.25 -0.43
N PRO A 74 13.82 8.79 -1.16
CA PRO A 74 15.13 8.18 -1.28
C PRO A 74 16.02 8.43 -0.05
N ILE A 75 16.90 7.45 0.21
CA ILE A 75 17.97 7.51 1.21
C ILE A 75 19.30 7.18 0.53
N SER A 76 20.42 7.64 1.09
CA SER A 76 21.73 7.44 0.48
C SER A 76 22.85 7.16 1.48
N ILE A 77 23.79 6.32 1.06
CA ILE A 77 25.13 6.19 1.65
C ILE A 77 26.07 7.08 0.83
N SER A 78 26.82 7.95 1.49
CA SER A 78 27.91 8.71 0.86
C SER A 78 29.23 7.98 1.06
N LEU A 79 29.92 7.67 -0.04
CA LEU A 79 31.18 6.94 0.00
C LEU A 79 32.39 7.90 -0.07
N PRO A 80 33.59 7.47 0.41
CA PRO A 80 34.78 8.32 0.44
C PRO A 80 35.24 8.82 -0.94
N ASP A 81 34.93 8.08 -2.00
CA ASP A 81 35.21 8.44 -3.39
C ASP A 81 34.19 9.44 -3.98
N ARG A 82 33.30 9.98 -3.12
CA ARG A 82 32.18 10.86 -3.46
C ARG A 82 31.09 10.21 -4.30
N SER A 83 31.14 8.90 -4.52
CA SER A 83 30.01 8.17 -5.07
C SER A 83 28.90 8.04 -4.03
N THR A 84 27.67 7.84 -4.50
CA THR A 84 26.51 7.63 -3.63
C THR A 84 25.82 6.34 -4.01
N VAL A 85 25.41 5.58 -3.01
CA VAL A 85 24.56 4.40 -3.17
C VAL A 85 23.20 4.74 -2.61
N THR A 86 22.16 4.62 -3.44
CA THR A 86 20.80 5.00 -3.06
C THR A 86 19.93 3.79 -2.76
N SER A 87 18.96 4.00 -1.89
CA SER A 87 17.84 3.11 -1.58
C SER A 87 16.62 3.99 -1.29
N GLN A 88 15.57 3.43 -0.71
CA GLN A 88 14.33 4.14 -0.42
C GLN A 88 13.65 3.64 0.86
N VAL A 89 12.82 4.50 1.43
CA VAL A 89 11.91 4.18 2.55
C VAL A 89 10.49 4.37 2.06
N CYS A 90 9.70 3.30 1.98
CA CYS A 90 8.31 3.38 1.51
C CYS A 90 7.34 3.53 2.70
N LEU A 91 6.50 4.55 2.62
CA LEU A 91 5.47 4.85 3.61
C LEU A 91 4.18 4.10 3.29
N ASP A 92 3.49 3.62 4.32
CA ASP A 92 2.19 2.95 4.14
C ASP A 92 1.31 3.12 5.38
N PHE A 93 0.00 3.28 5.22
CA PHE A 93 -0.93 3.24 6.34
C PHE A 93 -1.50 1.83 6.46
N VAL A 94 -1.29 1.20 7.61
CA VAL A 94 -1.82 -0.15 7.90
C VAL A 94 -2.39 -0.17 9.30
N GLY A 95 -3.67 -0.53 9.42
CA GLY A 95 -4.40 -0.34 10.66
C GLY A 95 -4.34 1.13 11.10
N THR A 96 -4.30 1.37 12.41
CA THR A 96 -4.14 2.73 12.97
C THR A 96 -2.68 3.17 13.09
N ASN A 97 -1.82 2.80 12.13
CA ASN A 97 -0.40 3.12 12.15
C ASN A 97 0.12 3.55 10.78
N LEU A 98 1.16 4.38 10.80
CA LEU A 98 2.00 4.71 9.66
C LEU A 98 3.28 3.87 9.71
N TYR A 99 3.52 3.10 8.66
CA TYR A 99 4.68 2.23 8.51
C TYR A 99 5.75 2.89 7.65
N PHE A 100 7.02 2.67 8.03
CA PHE A 100 8.20 3.06 7.27
C PHE A 100 9.00 1.81 6.93
N ASN A 101 8.98 1.41 5.66
CA ASN A 101 9.61 0.18 5.18
C ASN A 101 10.91 0.51 4.45
N PHE A 102 12.05 0.18 5.06
CA PHE A 102 13.38 0.44 4.50
C PHE A 102 13.76 -0.65 3.49
N SER A 103 14.07 -0.24 2.27
CA SER A 103 14.64 -1.11 1.25
C SER A 103 16.14 -1.34 1.47
N SER A 104 16.65 -2.52 1.13
CA SER A 104 18.08 -2.80 1.18
C SER A 104 18.87 -2.00 0.15
N PHE A 105 20.04 -1.50 0.54
CA PHE A 105 20.99 -0.89 -0.40
C PHE A 105 21.70 -1.96 -1.24
N PRO A 106 21.84 -1.80 -2.57
CA PRO A 106 22.57 -2.75 -3.41
C PRO A 106 24.02 -2.96 -2.93
N GLY A 107 24.39 -4.19 -2.58
CA GLY A 107 25.73 -4.53 -2.10
C GLY A 107 25.99 -4.25 -0.61
N TYR A 108 24.96 -3.87 0.15
CA TYR A 108 25.06 -3.62 1.59
C TYR A 108 23.96 -4.36 2.36
N THR A 109 24.26 -4.68 3.62
CA THR A 109 23.29 -5.17 4.60
C THR A 109 23.01 -4.06 5.61
N THR A 110 21.78 -3.58 5.67
CA THR A 110 21.33 -2.63 6.70
C THR A 110 21.50 -3.25 8.09
N LYS A 111 22.07 -2.49 9.04
CA LYS A 111 22.34 -2.93 10.42
C LYS A 111 21.47 -2.21 11.44
N ALA A 112 21.15 -0.95 11.19
CA ALA A 112 20.22 -0.18 11.97
C ALA A 112 19.48 0.79 11.07
N ALA A 113 18.25 1.13 11.46
CA ALA A 113 17.46 2.19 10.84
C ALA A 113 16.76 2.98 11.96
N SER A 114 16.50 4.25 11.69
CA SER A 114 15.76 5.15 12.55
C SER A 114 14.95 6.12 11.70
N VAL A 115 13.77 6.47 12.17
CA VAL A 115 12.95 7.55 11.62
C VAL A 115 12.88 8.64 12.68
N ALA A 116 13.42 9.81 12.41
CA ALA A 116 13.09 10.98 13.20
C ALA A 116 11.82 11.59 12.62
N TRP A 117 10.83 11.87 13.48
CA TRP A 117 9.56 12.45 13.06
C TRP A 117 9.09 13.57 14.00
N GLY A 118 8.16 14.38 13.50
CA GLY A 118 7.40 15.35 14.29
C GLY A 118 6.11 15.75 13.57
N LEU A 119 5.07 16.08 14.33
CA LEU A 119 3.86 16.66 13.75
C LEU A 119 4.12 18.13 13.42
N LYS A 120 4.03 18.49 12.13
CA LYS A 120 4.07 19.90 11.72
C LYS A 120 2.74 20.56 12.07
N GLY A 121 1.61 20.01 11.62
CA GLY A 121 0.29 20.53 11.97
C GLY A 121 -0.77 20.16 10.96
N ASN A 122 -1.91 20.83 11.02
CA ASN A 122 -2.98 20.70 10.03
C ASN A 122 -2.62 21.52 8.78
N VAL A 123 -2.65 20.90 7.59
CA VAL A 123 -2.32 21.56 6.31
C VAL A 123 -3.19 22.80 6.04
N ASP A 124 -4.45 22.80 6.47
CA ASP A 124 -5.41 23.89 6.26
C ASP A 124 -5.38 24.97 7.36
N ASP A 125 -4.64 24.73 8.45
CA ASP A 125 -4.50 25.68 9.55
C ASP A 125 -3.01 25.96 9.83
N PRO A 126 -2.41 26.95 9.13
CA PRO A 126 -1.04 27.37 9.36
C PRO A 126 -0.75 27.83 10.79
N SER A 127 -1.77 28.21 11.57
CA SER A 127 -1.57 28.61 12.98
C SER A 127 -1.27 27.41 13.89
N SER A 128 -1.62 26.21 13.45
CA SER A 128 -1.30 24.95 14.13
C SER A 128 0.14 24.48 13.87
N TRP A 129 0.90 25.15 13.00
CA TRP A 129 2.19 24.67 12.54
C TRP A 129 3.28 24.84 13.59
N SER A 130 3.96 23.75 13.92
CA SER A 130 5.20 23.76 14.69
C SER A 130 6.37 24.19 13.80
N SER A 131 7.27 25.00 14.35
CA SER A 131 8.37 25.62 13.60
C SER A 131 9.67 24.81 13.61
N GLY A 132 9.62 23.51 13.94
CA GLY A 132 10.81 22.73 14.31
C GLY A 132 11.04 21.48 13.46
N PRO A 133 12.30 21.09 13.20
CA PRO A 133 12.63 19.83 12.55
C PRO A 133 12.14 18.62 13.38
N PRO A 134 12.14 17.40 12.81
CA PRO A 134 11.65 16.23 13.52
C PRO A 134 12.46 16.00 14.82
N SER A 135 11.76 15.83 15.93
CA SER A 135 12.36 15.80 17.28
C SER A 135 12.24 14.44 17.98
N THR A 136 11.40 13.56 17.47
CA THR A 136 11.11 12.25 18.09
C THR A 136 11.70 11.13 17.25
N ASN A 137 12.58 10.32 17.84
CA ASN A 137 13.14 9.15 17.17
C ASN A 137 12.24 7.94 17.38
N LEU A 138 11.91 7.29 16.28
CA LEU A 138 11.14 6.06 16.24
C LEU A 138 12.08 4.87 16.07
N PRO A 139 12.08 3.90 16.99
CA PRO A 139 12.88 2.70 16.84
C PRO A 139 12.36 1.84 15.69
N CYS A 140 13.29 1.27 14.93
CA CYS A 140 12.98 0.36 13.84
C CYS A 140 13.37 -1.06 14.23
N THR A 141 12.58 -2.02 13.77
CA THR A 141 12.82 -3.45 13.99
C THR A 141 13.20 -4.12 12.67
N GLN A 142 14.00 -5.18 12.76
CA GLN A 142 14.35 -5.96 11.58
C GLN A 142 13.14 -6.80 11.14
N GLY A 143 12.66 -6.54 9.92
CA GLY A 143 11.64 -7.32 9.24
C GLY A 143 12.24 -8.31 8.24
N ALA A 144 11.37 -8.99 7.48
CA ALA A 144 11.77 -10.03 6.53
C ALA A 144 12.54 -9.50 5.30
N SER A 145 12.27 -8.27 4.87
CA SER A 145 12.83 -7.64 3.66
C SER A 145 13.69 -6.41 3.94
N GLY A 146 13.91 -6.06 5.22
CA GLY A 146 14.60 -4.83 5.61
C GLY A 146 14.25 -4.42 7.04
N PHE A 147 14.33 -3.13 7.33
CA PHE A 147 13.89 -2.58 8.62
C PHE A 147 12.50 -1.97 8.48
N VAL A 148 11.69 -2.10 9.54
CA VAL A 148 10.34 -1.56 9.62
C VAL A 148 10.21 -0.75 10.90
N CYS A 149 9.75 0.48 10.76
CA CYS A 149 9.41 1.37 11.87
C CYS A 149 7.92 1.66 11.81
N VAL A 150 7.25 1.70 12.97
CA VAL A 150 5.79 1.82 13.05
C VAL A 150 5.45 3.00 13.94
N LEU A 151 4.78 4.01 13.38
CA LEU A 151 4.32 5.20 14.08
C LEU A 151 2.80 5.12 14.30
N PRO A 152 2.34 4.89 15.54
CA PRO A 152 0.91 4.83 15.83
C PRO A 152 0.23 6.19 15.66
N PHE A 153 -1.02 6.19 15.20
CA PHE A 153 -1.82 7.43 15.10
C PHE A 153 -1.98 8.12 16.45
N ALA A 154 -2.16 7.34 17.52
CA ALA A 154 -2.23 7.88 18.87
C ALA A 154 -0.97 8.71 19.22
N SER A 155 0.22 8.25 18.80
CA SER A 155 1.47 8.98 19.02
C SER A 155 1.52 10.28 18.23
N ILE A 156 1.07 10.28 16.97
CA ILE A 156 0.98 11.49 16.13
C ILE A 156 0.07 12.54 16.79
N LEU A 157 -1.06 12.09 17.33
CA LEU A 157 -2.07 12.94 17.94
C LEU A 157 -1.76 13.31 19.41
N GLY A 158 -0.65 12.83 19.97
CA GLY A 158 -0.29 13.05 21.37
C GLY A 158 -1.27 12.40 22.37
N LEU A 159 -2.01 11.37 21.93
CA LEU A 159 -2.98 10.66 22.74
C LEU A 159 -2.33 9.51 23.49
N THR A 160 -2.78 9.28 24.73
CA THR A 160 -2.32 8.17 25.57
C THR A 160 -3.48 7.27 25.95
N GLY A 161 -3.20 5.98 26.15
CA GLY A 161 -4.22 4.97 26.47
C GLY A 161 -4.96 4.42 25.24
N SER A 162 -6.03 3.67 25.50
CA SER A 162 -6.87 3.09 24.44
C SER A 162 -7.82 4.16 23.91
N VAL A 163 -7.66 4.54 22.65
CA VAL A 163 -8.51 5.52 21.96
C VAL A 163 -9.37 4.80 20.94
N ALA A 164 -10.63 5.21 20.79
CA ALA A 164 -11.50 4.64 19.78
C ALA A 164 -10.96 4.94 18.37
N THR A 165 -11.08 3.98 17.46
CA THR A 165 -10.60 4.12 16.07
C THR A 165 -11.24 5.33 15.37
N THR A 166 -12.51 5.63 15.65
CA THR A 166 -13.20 6.83 15.13
C THR A 166 -12.50 8.12 15.50
N ASP A 167 -12.03 8.23 16.75
CA ASP A 167 -11.39 9.44 17.26
C ASP A 167 -9.96 9.57 16.71
N LEU A 168 -9.26 8.45 16.58
CA LEU A 168 -7.96 8.40 15.90
C LEU A 168 -8.07 8.85 14.44
N LEU A 169 -9.07 8.34 13.71
CA LEU A 169 -9.30 8.71 12.31
C LEU A 169 -9.72 10.18 12.18
N ALA A 170 -10.60 10.66 13.05
CA ALA A 170 -11.00 12.08 13.08
C ALA A 170 -9.81 13.00 13.36
N GLY A 171 -8.92 12.63 14.28
CA GLY A 171 -7.71 13.40 14.58
C GLY A 171 -6.70 13.38 13.43
N MET A 172 -6.53 12.23 12.76
CA MET A 172 -5.66 12.11 11.59
C MET A 172 -6.22 12.79 10.34
N CYS A 173 -7.53 13.04 10.29
CA CYS A 173 -8.26 13.66 9.19
C CYS A 173 -9.12 14.84 9.67
N PRO A 174 -8.50 15.88 10.25
CA PRO A 174 -9.24 16.96 10.91
C PRO A 174 -10.14 17.76 9.96
N ASN A 175 -9.86 17.74 8.66
CA ASN A 175 -10.64 18.44 7.62
C ASN A 175 -11.55 17.50 6.83
N GLY A 176 -11.87 16.32 7.38
CA GLY A 176 -12.64 15.31 6.67
C GLY A 176 -11.87 14.71 5.49
N ALA A 177 -12.56 14.41 4.39
CA ALA A 177 -11.99 13.70 3.23
C ALA A 177 -11.29 14.63 2.20
N ARG A 178 -10.51 15.64 2.64
CA ARG A 178 -9.83 16.60 1.72
C ARG A 178 -8.30 16.62 1.88
N GLU A 179 -7.82 17.28 2.92
CA GLU A 179 -6.40 17.42 3.28
C GLU A 179 -6.22 17.06 4.76
N ALA A 180 -5.06 16.47 5.10
CA ALA A 180 -4.81 15.91 6.42
C ALA A 180 -3.71 16.66 7.18
N LEU A 181 -2.95 15.93 7.99
CA LEU A 181 -1.80 16.47 8.72
C LEU A 181 -0.56 16.51 7.84
N ASP A 182 0.37 17.40 8.21
CA ASP A 182 1.73 17.46 7.68
C ASP A 182 2.72 16.99 8.76
N LEU A 183 3.69 16.20 8.35
CA LEU A 183 4.69 15.58 9.20
C LEU A 183 6.10 16.00 8.75
N PHE A 184 6.94 16.33 9.72
CA PHE A 184 8.38 16.39 9.52
C PHE A 184 8.96 14.98 9.61
N LEU A 185 9.79 14.60 8.65
CA LEU A 185 10.42 13.28 8.59
C LEU A 185 11.90 13.38 8.21
N SER A 186 12.76 12.62 8.89
CA SER A 186 14.11 12.32 8.42
C SER A 186 14.43 10.85 8.66
N PHE A 187 15.27 10.29 7.79
CA PHE A 187 15.63 8.88 7.82
C PHE A 187 17.12 8.76 8.05
N SER A 188 17.53 7.84 8.92
CA SER A 188 18.94 7.59 9.17
C SER A 188 19.17 6.14 9.57
N GLY A 189 20.43 5.72 9.55
CA GLY A 189 20.81 4.40 10.03
C GLY A 189 22.21 4.04 9.58
N SER A 190 22.53 2.75 9.71
CA SER A 190 23.83 2.21 9.29
C SER A 190 23.66 0.96 8.45
N ALA A 191 24.61 0.76 7.55
CA ALA A 191 24.69 -0.37 6.65
C ALA A 191 26.13 -0.90 6.62
N GLN A 192 26.31 -2.16 6.26
CA GLN A 192 27.62 -2.80 6.16
C GLN A 192 27.78 -3.35 4.73
N ALA A 193 28.88 -2.99 4.06
CA ALA A 193 29.16 -3.51 2.73
C ALA A 193 29.37 -5.03 2.77
N THR A 194 28.89 -5.76 1.77
CA THR A 194 29.06 -7.21 1.69
C THR A 194 30.54 -7.58 1.69
N GLY A 195 30.95 -8.43 2.65
CA GLY A 195 32.36 -8.85 2.80
C GLY A 195 33.24 -7.85 3.58
N SER A 196 32.68 -6.76 4.10
CA SER A 196 33.37 -5.80 4.96
C SER A 196 32.89 -5.91 6.41
N SER A 197 33.78 -5.65 7.37
CA SER A 197 33.40 -5.45 8.78
C SER A 197 32.96 -4.02 9.08
N THR A 198 33.27 -3.06 8.20
CA THR A 198 33.04 -1.64 8.43
C THR A 198 31.58 -1.27 8.17
N THR A 199 30.97 -0.58 9.13
CA THR A 199 29.66 0.05 8.97
C THR A 199 29.81 1.45 8.39
N VAL A 200 28.87 1.82 7.52
CA VAL A 200 28.73 3.15 6.93
C VAL A 200 27.34 3.67 7.25
N ASP A 201 27.23 4.97 7.48
CA ASP A 201 25.94 5.60 7.77
C ASP A 201 25.21 5.95 6.48
N PHE A 202 23.88 5.89 6.54
CA PHE A 202 23.02 6.43 5.50
C PHE A 202 22.06 7.45 6.10
N ASN A 203 21.64 8.39 5.26
CA ASN A 203 20.70 9.44 5.64
C ASN A 203 19.68 9.68 4.53
N SER A 204 18.56 10.33 4.86
CA SER A 204 17.66 10.95 3.89
C SER A 204 18.42 11.91 2.99
N LEU A 205 18.10 11.88 1.70
CA LEU A 205 18.55 12.93 0.80
C LEU A 205 17.86 14.27 1.16
N PRO A 206 18.46 15.43 0.92
CA PRO A 206 17.76 16.70 1.09
C PRO A 206 16.57 16.81 0.13
N PRO A 207 15.50 17.56 0.49
CA PRO A 207 14.36 17.81 -0.39
C PRO A 207 14.77 18.34 -1.75
N CYS A 208 14.07 17.90 -2.78
CA CYS A 208 14.29 18.38 -4.14
C CYS A 208 13.75 19.80 -4.34
N THR A 209 14.61 20.73 -4.75
CA THR A 209 14.20 22.12 -5.07
C THR A 209 13.87 22.27 -6.55
N THR A 210 14.37 21.39 -7.42
CA THR A 210 14.07 21.41 -8.86
C THR A 210 14.07 20.00 -9.44
N ARG A 211 13.04 19.68 -10.22
CA ARG A 211 12.92 18.42 -10.95
C ARG A 211 12.88 18.68 -12.46
N ASP A 212 13.39 17.74 -13.25
CA ASP A 212 13.27 17.79 -14.71
C ASP A 212 11.90 17.28 -15.20
N ALA A 213 11.70 17.27 -16.52
CA ALA A 213 10.44 16.83 -17.14
C ALA A 213 10.11 15.34 -16.91
N SER A 214 11.11 14.52 -16.54
CA SER A 214 10.90 13.11 -16.17
C SER A 214 10.55 12.95 -14.68
N GLY A 215 10.57 14.03 -13.91
CA GLY A 215 10.40 14.02 -12.46
C GLY A 215 11.69 13.69 -11.71
N THR A 216 12.84 13.63 -12.37
CA THR A 216 14.14 13.38 -11.72
C THR A 216 14.62 14.62 -11.00
N CYS A 217 15.13 14.46 -9.77
CA CYS A 217 15.67 15.59 -9.01
C CYS A 217 16.98 16.09 -9.61
N THR A 218 17.04 17.38 -9.96
CA THR A 218 18.22 18.01 -10.56
C THR A 218 18.92 18.99 -9.61
N ALA A 219 18.23 19.45 -8.57
CA ALA A 219 18.80 20.25 -7.50
C ALA A 219 18.10 19.94 -6.17
N SER A 220 18.88 19.92 -5.09
CA SER A 220 18.40 19.64 -3.73
C SER A 220 18.66 20.81 -2.80
N SER A 221 17.88 20.89 -1.73
CA SER A 221 18.04 21.89 -0.67
C SER A 221 19.40 21.71 0.01
N THR A 222 20.07 22.81 0.32
CA THR A 222 21.34 22.80 1.08
C THR A 222 21.14 23.16 2.55
N THR A 223 19.93 23.59 2.93
CA THR A 223 19.61 24.07 4.27
C THR A 223 18.69 23.13 5.03
N GLN A 224 17.95 22.27 4.33
CA GLN A 224 17.01 21.32 4.92
C GLN A 224 17.53 19.90 4.77
N ASN A 225 17.56 19.15 5.87
CA ASN A 225 17.96 17.74 5.94
C ASN A 225 16.81 16.81 6.35
N TYR A 226 15.59 17.31 6.27
CA TYR A 226 14.33 16.61 6.55
C TYR A 226 13.37 16.89 5.39
N PHE A 227 12.35 16.05 5.23
CA PHE A 227 11.24 16.30 4.34
C PHE A 227 10.00 16.68 5.14
N GLU A 228 9.11 17.43 4.50
CA GLU A 228 7.72 17.57 4.92
C GLU A 228 6.90 16.57 4.12
N MET A 229 5.93 15.97 4.78
CA MET A 229 5.08 14.94 4.20
C MET A 229 3.64 15.22 4.59
N SER A 230 2.85 15.57 3.58
CA SER A 230 1.40 15.68 3.71
C SER A 230 0.74 14.47 3.10
N TYR A 231 -0.43 14.12 3.62
CA TYR A 231 -1.32 13.14 3.00
C TYR A 231 -2.73 13.74 2.90
N ARG A 232 -3.57 13.11 2.09
CA ARG A 232 -5.00 13.41 2.01
C ARG A 232 -5.78 12.34 2.75
N CYS A 233 -7.03 12.68 3.03
CA CYS A 233 -7.97 11.73 3.57
C CYS A 233 -9.07 11.41 2.58
N SER A 234 -9.60 10.20 2.68
CA SER A 234 -10.71 9.69 1.89
C SER A 234 -11.80 9.19 2.84
N SER A 235 -13.07 9.27 2.47
CA SER A 235 -14.14 8.64 3.25
C SER A 235 -14.07 7.12 3.13
N CYS A 236 -14.20 6.42 4.26
CA CYS A 236 -14.44 4.98 4.32
C CYS A 236 -15.74 4.65 3.56
N GLU A 237 -15.65 3.80 2.54
CA GLU A 237 -16.82 3.31 1.77
C GLU A 237 -17.30 1.93 2.22
N ALA A 238 -17.19 1.65 3.52
CA ALA A 238 -17.79 0.46 4.10
C ALA A 238 -19.31 0.48 3.90
N ALA A 239 -19.91 -0.67 3.58
CA ALA A 239 -21.37 -0.79 3.59
C ALA A 239 -21.89 -0.38 4.98
N PRO A 240 -22.89 0.52 5.06
CA PRO A 240 -23.44 0.95 6.34
C PRO A 240 -23.96 -0.27 7.10
N CYS A 241 -23.75 -0.31 8.42
CA CYS A 241 -24.23 -1.41 9.25
C CYS A 241 -25.73 -1.61 8.98
N ALA A 242 -26.15 -2.85 8.72
CA ALA A 242 -27.56 -3.15 8.56
C ALA A 242 -28.28 -2.69 9.85
N SER A 243 -29.09 -1.64 9.73
CA SER A 243 -29.89 -1.16 10.84
C SER A 243 -30.77 -2.33 11.28
N SER A 244 -30.46 -2.93 12.42
CA SER A 244 -31.40 -3.80 13.10
C SER A 244 -32.61 -2.94 13.44
N SER A 245 -33.64 -3.05 12.61
CA SER A 245 -34.97 -2.54 12.88
C SER A 245 -35.50 -3.29 14.10
N SER A 246 -35.11 -2.81 15.28
CA SER A 246 -35.78 -3.14 16.53
C SER A 246 -37.21 -2.62 16.39
N SER A 247 -38.13 -3.51 16.01
CA SER A 247 -39.55 -3.30 16.16
C SER A 247 -39.83 -3.03 17.63
N SER A 248 -40.06 -1.77 17.96
CA SER A 248 -40.54 -1.32 19.25
C SER A 248 -41.95 -1.87 19.47
N THR A 249 -42.03 -3.09 20.01
CA THR A 249 -43.28 -3.63 20.54
C THR A 249 -43.56 -2.90 21.84
N SER A 250 -44.42 -1.89 21.74
CA SER A 250 -44.95 -1.12 22.87
C SER A 250 -45.76 -2.08 23.75
N THR A 251 -45.17 -2.53 24.85
CA THR A 251 -45.89 -3.29 25.87
C THR A 251 -46.00 -2.45 27.13
N SER A 252 -47.16 -1.84 27.30
CA SER A 252 -47.59 -1.14 28.50
C SER A 252 -47.43 -2.06 29.71
N THR A 253 -46.59 -1.69 30.68
CA THR A 253 -46.55 -2.35 31.98
C THR A 253 -46.68 -1.31 33.09
N THR A 254 -47.72 -1.53 33.86
CA THR A 254 -48.19 -0.77 35.00
C THR A 254 -47.19 -0.83 36.16
N SER A 255 -47.03 0.30 36.82
CA SER A 255 -46.27 0.52 38.04
C SER A 255 -46.56 -0.51 39.13
N SER A 256 -45.51 -1.06 39.73
CA SER A 256 -45.51 -1.34 41.17
C SER A 256 -44.08 -1.30 41.72
N THR A 257 -43.96 -0.45 42.73
CA THR A 257 -42.85 -0.21 43.63
C THR A 257 -42.48 -1.47 44.41
N SER A 258 -41.18 -1.75 44.56
CA SER A 258 -40.60 -2.32 45.80
C SER A 258 -39.08 -2.21 45.80
N THR A 259 -38.59 -1.64 46.90
CA THR A 259 -37.22 -1.41 47.31
C THR A 259 -36.52 -2.72 47.69
N SER A 260 -35.27 -2.92 47.27
CA SER A 260 -34.31 -3.75 48.00
C SER A 260 -32.88 -3.46 47.56
N VAL A 261 -32.13 -2.88 48.50
CA VAL A 261 -30.68 -2.70 48.48
C VAL A 261 -30.03 -4.07 48.64
N SER A 262 -29.02 -4.39 47.83
CA SER A 262 -28.12 -5.52 48.09
C SER A 262 -26.70 -5.14 47.70
N THR A 263 -25.90 -4.89 48.72
CA THR A 263 -24.44 -4.84 48.72
C THR A 263 -23.89 -6.21 48.35
N THR A 264 -23.17 -6.31 47.23
CA THR A 264 -22.36 -7.48 46.90
C THR A 264 -20.88 -7.12 46.93
N THR A 265 -20.18 -7.89 47.76
CA THR A 265 -18.77 -7.79 48.11
C THR A 265 -17.90 -8.31 46.96
N SER A 266 -16.97 -7.47 46.50
CA SER A 266 -15.96 -7.80 45.49
C SER A 266 -15.02 -8.90 46.00
N THR A 267 -15.10 -10.10 45.42
CA THR A 267 -14.16 -11.19 45.68
C THR A 267 -13.23 -11.33 44.48
N SER A 268 -12.01 -10.82 44.63
CA SER A 268 -10.92 -10.91 43.65
C SER A 268 -10.43 -12.36 43.58
N THR A 269 -10.88 -13.09 42.56
CA THR A 269 -10.39 -14.43 42.26
C THR A 269 -9.22 -14.32 41.28
N SER A 270 -8.03 -14.71 41.73
CA SER A 270 -6.82 -14.77 40.91
C SER A 270 -6.96 -15.87 39.86
N SER A 271 -7.16 -15.49 38.59
CA SER A 271 -7.19 -16.42 37.47
C SER A 271 -5.78 -16.75 37.01
N THR A 272 -5.41 -18.01 37.22
CA THR A 272 -4.21 -18.64 36.65
C THR A 272 -4.27 -18.53 35.12
N ALA A 273 -3.27 -17.89 34.51
CA ALA A 273 -3.16 -17.72 33.06
C ALA A 273 -3.00 -19.09 32.38
N SER A 274 -4.11 -19.63 31.87
CA SER A 274 -4.10 -20.79 30.98
C SER A 274 -3.54 -20.34 29.63
N SER A 275 -2.44 -20.95 29.20
CA SER A 275 -1.79 -20.68 27.90
C SER A 275 -2.80 -20.96 26.78
N SER A 276 -3.34 -19.90 26.17
CA SER A 276 -4.26 -19.99 25.04
C SER A 276 -3.59 -20.81 23.91
N PRO A 277 -4.24 -21.85 23.37
CA PRO A 277 -3.64 -22.67 22.33
C PRO A 277 -3.28 -21.83 21.11
N SER A 278 -2.04 -21.95 20.65
CA SER A 278 -1.56 -21.28 19.43
C SER A 278 -2.46 -21.63 18.24
N PRO A 279 -2.96 -20.63 17.47
CA PRO A 279 -3.82 -20.88 16.31
C PRO A 279 -3.16 -21.84 15.32
N LYS A 280 -3.91 -22.84 14.85
CA LYS A 280 -3.46 -23.79 13.84
C LYS A 280 -4.03 -23.40 12.47
N PRO A 281 -3.23 -23.46 11.39
CA PRO A 281 -3.73 -23.28 10.04
C PRO A 281 -4.60 -24.46 9.64
N CYS A 282 -5.70 -24.16 8.97
CA CYS A 282 -6.68 -25.15 8.60
C CYS A 282 -7.25 -24.80 7.22
N GLY A 283 -7.45 -25.79 6.35
CA GLY A 283 -7.92 -25.59 4.97
C GLY A 283 -9.24 -24.84 4.90
N PHE A 284 -9.23 -23.63 4.32
CA PHE A 284 -10.42 -22.79 4.23
C PHE A 284 -11.05 -22.87 2.84
N GLY A 285 -10.26 -22.66 1.79
CA GLY A 285 -10.76 -22.82 0.42
C GLY A 285 -9.87 -22.19 -0.64
N THR A 286 -10.40 -22.19 -1.86
CA THR A 286 -9.76 -21.57 -3.02
C THR A 286 -10.22 -20.12 -3.15
N ALA A 287 -9.26 -19.21 -3.28
CA ALA A 287 -9.50 -17.80 -3.48
C ALA A 287 -9.14 -17.37 -4.91
N PHE A 288 -9.93 -16.46 -5.48
CA PHE A 288 -9.67 -15.85 -6.77
C PHE A 288 -9.59 -14.33 -6.68
N GLY A 289 -8.66 -13.76 -7.43
CA GLY A 289 -8.58 -12.32 -7.60
C GLY A 289 -9.76 -11.83 -8.42
N TYR A 290 -10.44 -10.80 -7.90
CA TYR A 290 -11.46 -10.06 -8.60
C TYR A 290 -11.04 -8.60 -8.69
N GLN A 291 -11.24 -7.98 -9.84
CA GLN A 291 -11.11 -6.55 -10.06
C GLN A 291 -12.50 -5.94 -10.26
N ASN A 292 -12.90 -5.11 -9.30
CA ASN A 292 -14.18 -4.40 -9.36
C ASN A 292 -14.30 -3.62 -10.69
N PRO A 293 -15.49 -3.60 -11.30
CA PRO A 293 -15.74 -2.74 -12.44
C PRO A 293 -15.46 -1.27 -12.06
N TYR A 294 -14.88 -0.52 -12.98
CA TYR A 294 -14.63 0.92 -12.80
C TYR A 294 -15.50 1.69 -13.79
N GLY A 295 -16.43 2.48 -13.25
CA GLY A 295 -17.51 3.09 -14.04
C GLY A 295 -18.31 2.01 -14.78
N ASN A 296 -18.47 2.22 -16.08
CA ASN A 296 -19.18 1.34 -17.01
C ASN A 296 -18.26 0.29 -17.69
N CYS A 297 -17.00 0.14 -17.24
CA CYS A 297 -16.06 -0.83 -17.78
C CYS A 297 -15.96 -2.08 -16.88
N LYS A 298 -16.37 -3.24 -17.41
CA LYS A 298 -16.10 -4.55 -16.81
C LYS A 298 -14.60 -4.83 -16.81
N LYS A 299 -14.04 -5.21 -15.66
CA LYS A 299 -12.62 -5.54 -15.49
C LYS A 299 -12.43 -7.06 -15.36
N SER A 300 -13.15 -7.68 -14.44
CA SER A 300 -13.18 -9.14 -14.32
C SER A 300 -14.21 -9.81 -15.21
N TYR A 301 -13.82 -10.96 -15.75
CA TYR A 301 -14.64 -11.84 -16.56
C TYR A 301 -14.71 -13.20 -15.92
N THR A 302 -15.85 -13.87 -16.05
CA THR A 302 -16.12 -15.16 -15.43
C THR A 302 -15.47 -16.29 -16.22
N LEU A 303 -14.74 -17.19 -15.55
CA LEU A 303 -14.07 -18.30 -16.23
C LEU A 303 -15.05 -19.25 -16.96
N ASN A 304 -16.23 -19.47 -16.39
CA ASN A 304 -17.28 -20.31 -16.98
C ASN A 304 -17.90 -19.76 -18.29
N THR A 305 -17.52 -18.55 -18.72
CA THR A 305 -18.01 -17.96 -19.99
C THR A 305 -17.08 -18.21 -21.17
N GLN A 306 -15.95 -18.89 -20.96
CA GLN A 306 -15.07 -19.33 -22.04
C GLN A 306 -15.66 -20.59 -22.71
N SER A 307 -16.73 -20.39 -23.48
CA SER A 307 -17.43 -21.46 -24.19
C SER A 307 -16.50 -22.21 -25.15
N GLY A 308 -16.37 -23.53 -24.99
CA GLY A 308 -15.76 -24.43 -25.99
C GLY A 308 -14.35 -24.97 -25.69
N GLN A 309 -13.70 -24.60 -24.59
CA GLN A 309 -12.28 -24.96 -24.33
C GLN A 309 -12.02 -25.59 -22.93
N GLY A 310 -13.06 -26.08 -22.24
CA GLY A 310 -12.88 -26.96 -21.06
C GLY A 310 -12.82 -26.29 -19.69
N CYS A 311 -12.79 -24.96 -19.58
CA CYS A 311 -12.75 -24.26 -18.29
C CYS A 311 -14.14 -23.94 -17.73
N ASN A 312 -14.98 -24.96 -17.51
CA ASN A 312 -16.28 -24.82 -16.83
C ASN A 312 -16.11 -24.73 -15.30
N ARG A 313 -15.26 -23.82 -14.83
CA ARG A 313 -15.01 -23.59 -13.40
C ARG A 313 -15.46 -22.20 -12.97
N TRP A 314 -15.71 -22.09 -11.67
CA TRP A 314 -15.90 -20.80 -11.01
C TRP A 314 -14.55 -20.11 -10.78
N GLY A 315 -14.59 -18.78 -10.64
CA GLY A 315 -13.47 -17.86 -10.62
C GLY A 315 -13.54 -16.82 -11.74
N TRP A 316 -12.53 -15.96 -11.78
CA TRP A 316 -12.44 -14.85 -12.73
C TRP A 316 -11.07 -14.73 -13.37
N TYR A 317 -11.04 -14.00 -14.48
CA TYR A 317 -9.83 -13.54 -15.13
C TYR A 317 -9.98 -12.07 -15.51
N GLU A 318 -8.85 -11.37 -15.60
CA GLU A 318 -8.77 -9.98 -16.03
C GLU A 318 -8.21 -9.89 -17.45
N THR A 319 -8.53 -8.82 -18.20
CA THR A 319 -7.88 -8.54 -19.48
C THR A 319 -7.08 -7.24 -19.46
N PRO A 320 -5.99 -7.15 -18.67
CA PRO A 320 -5.25 -5.91 -18.55
C PRO A 320 -4.42 -5.64 -19.79
N SER A 321 -4.27 -4.37 -20.16
CA SER A 321 -3.24 -3.95 -21.10
C SER A 321 -1.86 -3.92 -20.42
N SER A 322 -0.79 -3.88 -21.21
CA SER A 322 0.55 -3.66 -20.68
C SER A 322 0.66 -2.31 -19.95
N GLN A 323 -0.10 -1.30 -20.38
CA GLN A 323 -0.16 0.00 -19.72
C GLN A 323 -0.86 -0.07 -18.36
N ASP A 324 -1.95 -0.83 -18.26
CA ASP A 324 -2.63 -1.08 -16.98
C ASP A 324 -1.64 -1.75 -16.00
N LEU A 325 -0.89 -2.76 -16.44
CA LEU A 325 0.09 -3.43 -15.59
C LEU A 325 1.32 -2.57 -15.27
N ARG A 326 1.72 -1.61 -16.11
CA ARG A 326 2.76 -0.63 -15.74
C ARG A 326 2.31 0.28 -14.61
N SER A 327 1.04 0.70 -14.66
CA SER A 327 0.41 1.52 -13.63
C SER A 327 0.11 0.71 -12.36
N GLY A 328 -0.10 -0.59 -12.53
CA GLY A 328 -0.46 -1.53 -11.48
C GLY A 328 -1.98 -1.70 -11.41
N ILE A 329 -2.42 -2.95 -11.28
CA ILE A 329 -3.83 -3.31 -11.06
C ILE A 329 -3.95 -4.14 -9.78
N GLY A 330 -5.17 -4.34 -9.31
CA GLY A 330 -5.45 -5.21 -8.17
C GLY A 330 -6.91 -5.16 -7.75
N GLY A 331 -7.22 -5.88 -6.68
CA GLY A 331 -8.55 -5.94 -6.11
C GLY A 331 -8.65 -6.97 -4.97
N PRO A 332 -9.89 -7.27 -4.52
CA PRO A 332 -10.13 -8.27 -3.49
C PRO A 332 -9.82 -9.70 -3.95
N LEU A 333 -9.53 -10.56 -2.97
CA LEU A 333 -9.29 -11.99 -3.14
C LEU A 333 -10.43 -12.75 -2.45
N TYR A 334 -11.24 -13.46 -3.23
CA TYR A 334 -12.50 -14.02 -2.76
C TYR A 334 -12.50 -15.55 -2.69
N VAL A 335 -12.89 -16.12 -1.54
CA VAL A 335 -13.18 -17.55 -1.35
C VAL A 335 -14.68 -17.81 -1.42
N GLY A 336 -15.10 -18.93 -2.00
CA GLY A 336 -16.48 -19.43 -1.87
C GLY A 336 -17.52 -18.77 -2.77
N ALA A 337 -17.11 -18.00 -3.78
CA ALA A 337 -18.00 -17.35 -4.75
C ALA A 337 -18.65 -18.33 -5.75
N GLY A 338 -19.47 -19.26 -5.24
CA GLY A 338 -20.14 -20.28 -6.02
C GLY A 338 -20.98 -19.68 -7.15
N GLY A 339 -20.83 -20.22 -8.36
CA GLY A 339 -21.53 -19.70 -9.55
C GLY A 339 -21.03 -18.32 -10.02
N ASN A 340 -19.84 -17.88 -9.58
CA ASN A 340 -19.29 -16.55 -9.83
C ASN A 340 -20.12 -15.41 -9.24
N ASP A 341 -20.84 -15.71 -8.17
CA ASP A 341 -21.68 -14.77 -7.42
C ASP A 341 -20.90 -14.22 -6.23
N ILE A 342 -20.46 -12.96 -6.35
CA ILE A 342 -19.66 -12.28 -5.33
C ILE A 342 -20.46 -12.03 -4.05
N SER A 343 -21.80 -11.96 -4.13
CA SER A 343 -22.64 -11.85 -2.92
C SER A 343 -22.52 -13.08 -2.01
N LYS A 344 -21.97 -14.18 -2.55
CA LYS A 344 -21.68 -15.42 -1.81
C LYS A 344 -20.20 -15.60 -1.52
N ALA A 345 -19.38 -14.60 -1.79
CA ALA A 345 -17.95 -14.65 -1.54
C ALA A 345 -17.61 -14.24 -0.11
N ILE A 346 -16.46 -14.70 0.36
CA ILE A 346 -15.79 -14.20 1.55
C ILE A 346 -14.52 -13.51 1.09
N ASP A 347 -14.38 -12.23 1.41
CA ASP A 347 -13.12 -11.52 1.24
C ASP A 347 -12.09 -12.08 2.22
N VAL A 348 -10.95 -12.51 1.70
CA VAL A 348 -9.84 -13.03 2.52
C VAL A 348 -8.58 -12.18 2.38
N GLY A 349 -8.64 -11.08 1.62
CA GLY A 349 -7.56 -10.12 1.46
C GLY A 349 -7.50 -9.57 0.04
N THR A 350 -6.30 -9.25 -0.41
CA THR A 350 -6.09 -8.50 -1.65
C THR A 350 -5.03 -9.12 -2.54
N TRP A 351 -5.10 -8.76 -3.82
CA TRP A 351 -4.06 -9.04 -4.79
C TRP A 351 -3.71 -7.77 -5.58
N SER A 352 -2.49 -7.74 -6.12
CA SER A 352 -2.05 -6.73 -7.08
C SER A 352 -1.12 -7.32 -8.12
N ALA A 353 -1.10 -6.75 -9.32
CA ALA A 353 -0.20 -7.16 -10.39
C ALA A 353 0.45 -5.94 -11.05
N LYS A 354 1.75 -6.02 -11.32
CA LYS A 354 2.53 -4.97 -11.99
C LYS A 354 3.57 -5.54 -12.95
N LEU A 355 3.89 -4.83 -14.03
CA LEU A 355 5.09 -5.11 -14.82
C LEU A 355 6.33 -4.59 -14.10
N ASN A 356 7.33 -5.45 -13.95
CA ASN A 356 8.66 -5.03 -13.50
C ASN A 356 9.43 -4.32 -14.63
N SER A 357 10.65 -3.86 -14.33
CA SER A 357 11.52 -3.16 -15.30
C SER A 357 11.89 -4.01 -16.53
N GLN A 358 11.75 -5.34 -16.45
CA GLN A 358 12.01 -6.28 -17.55
C GLN A 358 10.75 -6.61 -18.36
N GLY A 359 9.62 -5.95 -18.09
CA GLY A 359 8.35 -6.24 -18.77
C GLY A 359 7.74 -7.58 -18.38
N ARG A 360 8.04 -8.09 -17.18
CA ARG A 360 7.44 -9.32 -16.62
C ARG A 360 6.43 -8.99 -15.54
N VAL A 361 5.34 -9.75 -15.48
CA VAL A 361 4.28 -9.58 -14.47
C VAL A 361 4.75 -10.11 -13.13
N VAL A 362 4.60 -9.31 -12.08
CA VAL A 362 4.78 -9.71 -10.69
C VAL A 362 3.44 -9.55 -9.99
N VAL A 363 2.97 -10.62 -9.33
CA VAL A 363 1.71 -10.60 -8.58
C VAL A 363 2.02 -10.69 -7.08
N THR A 364 1.37 -9.84 -6.30
CA THR A 364 1.48 -9.82 -4.84
C THR A 364 0.13 -10.10 -4.22
N TYR A 365 0.10 -11.01 -3.28
CA TYR A 365 -1.03 -11.38 -2.44
C TYR A 365 -0.81 -10.83 -1.03
N ALA A 366 -1.86 -10.31 -0.40
CA ALA A 366 -1.84 -9.86 0.99
C ALA A 366 -3.17 -10.24 1.66
N LEU A 367 -3.11 -11.24 2.53
CA LEU A 367 -4.27 -11.85 3.20
C LEU A 367 -4.55 -11.13 4.52
N ASP A 368 -5.84 -11.00 4.83
CA ASP A 368 -6.29 -10.36 6.06
C ASP A 368 -5.91 -11.19 7.30
N ALA A 369 -5.93 -10.54 8.47
CA ALA A 369 -5.67 -11.21 9.73
C ALA A 369 -6.63 -12.40 9.94
N GLY A 370 -6.08 -13.54 10.34
CA GLY A 370 -6.84 -14.78 10.49
C GLY A 370 -6.83 -15.67 9.24
N TYR A 371 -6.25 -15.22 8.13
CA TYR A 371 -6.02 -16.04 6.94
C TYR A 371 -4.52 -16.16 6.63
N SER A 372 -4.18 -17.19 5.85
CA SER A 372 -2.81 -17.44 5.39
C SER A 372 -2.81 -18.21 4.06
N LEU A 373 -1.82 -17.97 3.21
CA LEU A 373 -1.62 -18.68 1.95
C LEU A 373 -0.95 -20.02 2.16
N SER A 374 -1.55 -21.08 1.61
CA SER A 374 -0.89 -22.37 1.47
C SER A 374 -0.38 -22.61 0.06
N GLU A 375 -0.92 -21.95 -0.97
CA GLU A 375 -0.47 -22.03 -2.36
C GLU A 375 -0.85 -20.76 -3.13
N ALA A 376 -0.07 -20.36 -4.13
CA ALA A 376 -0.33 -19.25 -5.03
C ALA A 376 -0.14 -19.69 -6.49
N HIS A 377 -1.10 -19.36 -7.33
CA HIS A 377 -1.11 -19.70 -8.74
C HIS A 377 -1.51 -18.48 -9.57
N VAL A 378 -0.74 -18.22 -10.63
CA VAL A 378 -1.03 -17.12 -11.55
C VAL A 378 -0.92 -17.62 -12.97
N ASP A 379 -1.92 -17.33 -13.79
CA ASP A 379 -1.83 -17.58 -15.22
C ASP A 379 -1.82 -16.27 -15.99
N VAL A 380 -0.94 -16.18 -16.99
CA VAL A 380 -0.82 -15.03 -17.89
C VAL A 380 -0.68 -15.56 -19.31
N GLU A 381 -1.77 -15.52 -20.07
CA GLU A 381 -1.79 -16.06 -21.44
C GLU A 381 -2.77 -15.33 -22.34
N CYS A 382 -2.78 -15.64 -23.63
CA CYS A 382 -3.73 -15.05 -24.57
C CYS A 382 -5.04 -15.82 -24.55
N LEU A 383 -6.17 -15.10 -24.63
CA LEU A 383 -7.46 -15.74 -24.83
C LEU A 383 -7.51 -16.49 -26.19
N PRO A 384 -8.30 -17.57 -26.29
CA PRO A 384 -9.04 -18.22 -25.19
C PRO A 384 -8.08 -18.99 -24.25
N ILE A 385 -8.40 -18.99 -22.95
CA ILE A 385 -7.68 -19.79 -21.94
C ILE A 385 -7.95 -21.27 -22.20
N ASP A 386 -6.90 -22.09 -22.19
CA ASP A 386 -7.00 -23.56 -22.33
C ASP A 386 -6.52 -24.32 -21.07
N LYS A 387 -5.91 -23.61 -20.11
CA LYS A 387 -5.51 -24.17 -18.80
C LYS A 387 -6.58 -23.91 -17.74
N CYS A 388 -7.13 -24.99 -17.22
CA CYS A 388 -8.24 -24.90 -16.27
C CYS A 388 -7.87 -25.34 -14.85
N ALA A 389 -6.79 -26.09 -14.69
CA ALA A 389 -6.32 -26.55 -13.38
C ALA A 389 -5.22 -25.62 -12.85
N PRO A 390 -5.20 -25.27 -11.55
CA PRO A 390 -4.18 -24.38 -10.99
C PRO A 390 -2.77 -24.95 -11.16
N GLY A 391 -2.64 -26.28 -11.13
CA GLY A 391 -1.39 -27.00 -11.41
C GLY A 391 -0.82 -26.77 -12.82
N GLN A 392 -1.59 -26.23 -13.75
CA GLN A 392 -1.19 -25.96 -15.13
C GLN A 392 -0.87 -24.48 -15.40
N TYR A 393 -1.14 -23.59 -14.44
CA TYR A 393 -0.95 -22.15 -14.62
C TYR A 393 0.53 -21.81 -14.80
N THR A 394 0.78 -20.72 -15.54
CA THR A 394 2.13 -20.25 -15.89
C THR A 394 3.04 -20.10 -14.67
N TYR A 395 2.49 -19.70 -13.53
CA TYR A 395 3.16 -19.69 -12.23
C TYR A 395 2.41 -20.57 -11.22
N ASN A 396 3.18 -21.39 -10.51
CA ASN A 396 2.74 -22.20 -9.40
C ASN A 396 3.81 -22.17 -8.30
N SER A 397 3.45 -21.74 -7.09
CA SER A 397 4.38 -21.68 -5.96
C SER A 397 4.69 -23.04 -5.34
N GLY A 398 3.86 -24.05 -5.59
CA GLY A 398 3.72 -25.21 -4.72
C GLY A 398 3.23 -24.80 -3.32
N ALA A 399 3.58 -25.61 -2.32
CA ALA A 399 3.23 -25.34 -0.93
C ALA A 399 3.98 -24.12 -0.37
N ILE A 400 3.24 -23.18 0.21
CA ILE A 400 3.71 -22.00 0.93
C ILE A 400 3.50 -22.23 2.43
N ALA A 401 4.46 -21.78 3.25
CA ALA A 401 4.46 -21.96 4.71
C ALA A 401 3.47 -21.04 5.45
N ASN A 402 2.18 -21.04 5.06
CA ASN A 402 1.11 -20.29 5.73
C ASN A 402 1.44 -18.79 5.90
N LEU A 403 1.89 -18.16 4.82
CA LEU A 403 2.29 -16.75 4.84
C LEU A 403 1.09 -15.85 4.57
N ARG A 404 1.03 -14.68 5.23
CA ARG A 404 0.00 -13.67 4.94
C ARG A 404 0.26 -12.92 3.64
N THR A 405 1.53 -12.76 3.29
CA THR A 405 1.95 -12.05 2.09
C THR A 405 2.80 -12.95 1.22
N TRP A 406 2.59 -12.89 -0.10
CA TRP A 406 3.40 -13.61 -1.06
C TRP A 406 3.54 -12.79 -2.34
N THR A 407 4.75 -12.76 -2.90
CA THR A 407 5.00 -12.15 -4.21
C THR A 407 5.58 -13.20 -5.13
N THR A 408 5.02 -13.32 -6.34
CA THR A 408 5.49 -14.30 -7.32
C THR A 408 6.86 -13.92 -7.86
N SER A 409 7.62 -14.91 -8.34
CA SER A 409 8.71 -14.63 -9.27
C SER A 409 8.16 -13.98 -10.55
N PRO A 410 8.96 -13.16 -11.27
CA PRO A 410 8.50 -12.50 -12.49
C PRO A 410 8.04 -13.45 -13.61
N ILE A 411 6.79 -13.29 -14.05
CA ILE A 411 6.10 -14.11 -15.04
C ILE A 411 6.18 -13.45 -16.42
N PRO A 412 6.49 -14.18 -17.50
CA PRO A 412 6.47 -13.61 -18.85
C PRO A 412 5.11 -12.99 -19.19
N TYR A 413 5.11 -11.76 -19.70
CA TYR A 413 3.92 -11.15 -20.30
C TYR A 413 3.93 -11.41 -21.82
N PRO A 414 2.85 -11.91 -22.43
CA PRO A 414 2.79 -12.13 -23.87
C PRO A 414 3.03 -10.81 -24.62
N PRO A 415 4.01 -10.74 -25.54
CA PRO A 415 4.31 -9.49 -26.26
C PRO A 415 3.17 -9.08 -27.21
N SER A 416 2.45 -10.06 -27.74
CA SER A 416 1.27 -9.89 -28.59
C SER A 416 0.41 -11.15 -28.54
N CYS A 417 -0.91 -10.97 -28.60
CA CYS A 417 -1.85 -12.07 -28.83
C CYS A 417 -2.24 -12.12 -30.31
N SER A 418 -2.39 -13.32 -30.86
CA SER A 418 -2.79 -13.50 -32.26
C SER A 418 -4.21 -12.99 -32.50
N GLY A 419 -4.42 -12.28 -33.61
CA GLY A 419 -5.72 -11.70 -33.94
C GLY A 419 -6.12 -10.57 -32.98
N ASN A 420 -7.43 -10.45 -32.72
CA ASN A 420 -7.99 -9.46 -31.78
C ASN A 420 -8.09 -10.00 -30.34
N ASN A 421 -7.33 -11.05 -30.02
CA ASN A 421 -7.38 -11.68 -28.71
C ASN A 421 -6.68 -10.79 -27.67
N LYS A 422 -7.13 -10.88 -26.42
CA LYS A 422 -6.57 -10.13 -25.30
C LYS A 422 -5.74 -11.07 -24.42
N VAL A 423 -4.80 -10.49 -23.68
CA VAL A 423 -4.16 -11.20 -22.56
C VAL A 423 -5.20 -11.42 -21.48
N ALA A 424 -5.20 -12.61 -20.88
CA ALA A 424 -5.90 -12.97 -19.68
C ALA A 424 -4.90 -13.08 -18.52
N LEU A 425 -5.29 -12.55 -17.36
CA LEU A 425 -4.60 -12.72 -16.09
C LEU A 425 -5.53 -13.43 -15.11
N ILE A 426 -5.13 -14.60 -14.62
CA ILE A 426 -5.84 -15.33 -13.57
C ILE A 426 -5.00 -15.25 -12.31
N VAL A 427 -5.60 -14.81 -11.21
CA VAL A 427 -4.97 -14.80 -9.88
C VAL A 427 -5.74 -15.76 -8.99
N HIS A 428 -5.05 -16.79 -8.51
CA HIS A 428 -5.63 -17.89 -7.74
C HIS A 428 -4.76 -18.23 -6.54
N ALA A 429 -5.37 -18.64 -5.43
CA ALA A 429 -4.66 -19.06 -4.22
C ALA A 429 -5.41 -20.15 -3.45
N ALA A 430 -4.66 -20.99 -2.74
CA ALA A 430 -5.21 -21.82 -1.68
C ALA A 430 -5.02 -21.11 -0.34
N VAL A 431 -6.10 -20.98 0.42
CA VAL A 431 -6.15 -20.18 1.64
C VAL A 431 -6.52 -21.07 2.83
N ASN A 432 -5.79 -20.86 3.91
CA ASN A 432 -6.05 -21.42 5.22
C ASN A 432 -6.64 -20.35 6.15
N LYS A 433 -7.50 -20.80 7.08
CA LYS A 433 -7.98 -20.00 8.19
C LYS A 433 -7.23 -20.40 9.45
N LEU A 434 -6.72 -19.42 10.18
CA LEU A 434 -6.07 -19.63 11.47
C LEU A 434 -7.15 -19.73 12.53
N THR A 435 -7.24 -20.89 13.18
CA THR A 435 -8.27 -21.17 14.19
C THR A 435 -7.69 -21.87 15.39
N SER A 436 -8.25 -21.62 16.57
CA SER A 436 -7.98 -22.39 17.79
C SER A 436 -8.83 -23.66 17.89
N ALA A 437 -9.83 -23.81 17.01
CA ALA A 437 -10.70 -24.98 16.96
C ALA A 437 -10.07 -26.14 16.16
N ASN A 438 -10.42 -27.38 16.53
CA ASN A 438 -9.94 -28.60 15.85
C ASN A 438 -10.58 -28.84 14.47
N THR A 439 -11.60 -28.05 14.09
CA THR A 439 -12.34 -28.20 12.84
C THR A 439 -12.41 -26.88 12.09
N CYS A 440 -12.15 -26.91 10.79
CA CYS A 440 -12.34 -25.75 9.94
C CYS A 440 -13.82 -25.44 9.78
N PRO A 441 -14.28 -24.22 10.11
CA PRO A 441 -15.58 -23.81 9.66
C PRO A 441 -15.56 -23.76 8.13
N ALA A 442 -16.58 -24.34 7.50
CA ALA A 442 -16.80 -24.10 6.08
C ALA A 442 -16.86 -22.58 5.83
N PRO A 443 -16.37 -22.10 4.67
CA PRO A 443 -16.62 -20.74 4.23
C PRO A 443 -18.12 -20.47 4.29
N LYS A 444 -18.54 -19.62 5.23
CA LYS A 444 -19.91 -19.10 5.30
C LYS A 444 -19.86 -17.61 5.05
N CYS A 445 -20.66 -17.15 4.11
CA CYS A 445 -20.94 -15.73 3.93
C CYS A 445 -21.61 -15.24 5.23
N THR A 446 -21.00 -14.28 5.89
CA THR A 446 -21.54 -13.62 7.08
C THR A 446 -22.21 -12.32 6.71
#